data_AF-A0A078HJ64-F1
#
_entry.id   AF-A0A078HJ64-F1
#
_cell.length_a   1.000
_cell.length_b   1.000
_cell.length_c   1.000
_cell.angle_alpha   90.00
_cell.angle_beta   90.00
_cell.angle_gamma   90.00
#
_symmetry.space_group_name_H-M   'P 1'
#
loop_
_entity.id
_entity.type
_entity.pdbx_description
1 polymer ?
#
loop_
_entity_poly.entity_id
_entity_poly.type
_entity_poly.pdbx_seq_one_letter_code
_entity_poly.pdbx_strand_id
1 'polypeptide(L)'
;MKILQLIFLLALTTGISAVLIYIIGVSNLYESNRLSNEDLEALQSLQNGFQKCVSANGLGLQAATGRDYCKISINFPKDTVPKWKDPKSGELEGLSYEFDLCEAVATWEQVRNSSTILTREYIDALPNGWEDYAWRRINKGIQLNRCQNRSLCIEKLSLVLPETPPYFPRQFERCAVIGNSGDLLKTKFGKEIDTYDAVIRENGAPIQNYKEYVGEKSTFRLLNRGSAKALDKVVELDEKKQEVLLVKTTIHDIMNKMIREVPIKNPVYLMLGASFGSAAKGTGLKALEFALSTCDSVDMYGFTVDPGYKEWTRYFSESRQGHTPLHGRAYYQMMECLGLIKIHSPMRADPNRVVKWLPSRKTIRSARIAAEKLLRRVGAGSVDPLASCSIVKKRSKNKRPMVSDLRKPARDHQKFVRSTTMYPLEHSPGHSQLCITPAD
;
A
#
# COMPACT_ATOMS: atom_id res chain seq x y z
N MET A 1 12.44 -64.70 1.70
CA MET A 1 13.48 -63.82 1.09
C MET A 1 12.99 -63.06 -0.13
N LYS A 2 12.35 -63.70 -1.14
CA LYS A 2 11.92 -63.03 -2.39
C LYS A 2 10.94 -61.86 -2.19
N ILE A 3 9.99 -61.96 -1.25
CA ILE A 3 9.01 -60.89 -0.96
C ILE A 3 9.69 -59.66 -0.33
N LEU A 4 10.66 -59.87 0.57
CA LEU A 4 11.41 -58.78 1.21
C LEU A 4 12.28 -58.03 0.18
N GLN A 5 12.87 -58.75 -0.77
CA GLN A 5 13.61 -58.16 -1.90
C GLN A 5 12.69 -57.34 -2.81
N LEU A 6 11.47 -57.82 -3.07
CA LEU A 6 10.48 -57.09 -3.87
C LEU A 6 10.02 -55.79 -3.19
N ILE A 7 9.75 -55.86 -1.88
CA ILE A 7 9.36 -54.70 -1.06
C ILE A 7 10.51 -53.67 -1.01
N PHE A 8 11.75 -54.13 -0.84
CA PHE A 8 12.92 -53.25 -0.84
C PHE A 8 13.11 -52.57 -2.20
N LEU A 9 12.93 -53.29 -3.31
CA LEU A 9 13.00 -52.71 -4.66
C LEU A 9 11.91 -51.65 -4.89
N LEU A 10 10.70 -51.88 -4.37
CA LEU A 10 9.60 -50.93 -4.45
C LEU A 10 9.88 -49.67 -3.62
N ALA A 11 10.43 -49.83 -2.40
CA ALA A 11 10.83 -48.71 -1.55
C ALA A 11 11.99 -47.90 -2.18
N LEU A 12 12.94 -48.57 -2.83
CA LEU A 12 14.05 -47.91 -3.51
C LEU A 12 13.57 -47.11 -4.74
N THR A 13 12.69 -47.69 -5.55
CA THR A 13 12.15 -47.03 -6.76
C THR A 13 11.26 -45.83 -6.41
N THR A 14 10.45 -45.94 -5.36
CA THR A 14 9.66 -44.81 -4.83
C THR A 14 10.54 -43.72 -4.22
N GLY A 15 11.60 -44.10 -3.50
CA GLY A 15 12.61 -43.16 -2.98
C GLY A 15 13.36 -42.41 -4.09
N ILE A 16 13.84 -43.13 -5.10
CA ILE A 16 14.52 -42.53 -6.28
C ILE A 16 13.57 -41.61 -7.05
N SER A 17 12.31 -42.01 -7.23
CA SER A 17 11.30 -41.19 -7.89
C SER A 17 11.01 -39.91 -7.11
N ALA A 18 10.89 -39.97 -5.78
CA ALA A 18 10.71 -38.81 -4.93
C ALA A 18 11.92 -37.85 -4.99
N VAL A 19 13.14 -38.39 -5.02
CA VAL A 19 14.37 -37.60 -5.18
C VAL A 19 14.44 -36.96 -6.56
N LEU A 20 14.09 -37.67 -7.64
CA LEU A 20 14.06 -37.11 -8.98
C LEU A 20 12.99 -36.01 -9.13
N ILE A 21 11.81 -36.20 -8.57
CA ILE A 21 10.75 -35.17 -8.54
C ILE A 21 11.23 -33.95 -7.76
N TYR A 22 11.91 -34.16 -6.62
CA TYR A 22 12.51 -33.07 -5.85
C TYR A 22 13.59 -32.34 -6.65
N ILE A 23 14.52 -33.05 -7.29
CA ILE A 23 15.60 -32.45 -8.10
C ILE A 23 15.03 -31.69 -9.30
N ILE A 24 14.11 -32.28 -10.06
CA ILE A 24 13.48 -31.63 -11.22
C ILE A 24 12.64 -30.43 -10.78
N GLY A 25 11.88 -30.57 -9.69
CA GLY A 25 11.10 -29.48 -9.10
C GLY A 25 11.99 -28.32 -8.64
N VAL A 26 13.11 -28.62 -7.98
CA VAL A 26 14.10 -27.62 -7.55
C VAL A 26 14.79 -26.98 -8.75
N SER A 27 15.21 -27.74 -9.75
CA SER A 27 15.84 -27.21 -10.98
C SER A 27 14.92 -26.27 -11.76
N ASN A 28 13.62 -26.58 -11.88
CA ASN A 28 12.63 -25.70 -12.52
C ASN A 28 12.39 -24.41 -11.71
N LEU A 29 12.47 -24.47 -10.37
CA LEU A 29 12.46 -23.28 -9.52
C LEU A 29 13.73 -22.43 -9.69
N TYR A 30 14.88 -23.05 -9.99
CA TYR A 30 16.12 -22.33 -10.29
C TYR A 30 16.11 -21.67 -11.68
N GLU A 31 15.55 -22.32 -12.70
CA GLU A 31 15.42 -21.73 -14.04
C GLU A 31 14.44 -20.54 -14.07
N SER A 32 13.29 -20.65 -13.41
CA SER A 32 12.29 -19.55 -13.34
C SER A 32 12.79 -18.29 -12.62
N ASN A 33 13.77 -18.43 -11.73
CA ASN A 33 14.39 -17.33 -10.98
C ASN A 33 15.64 -16.75 -11.65
N ARG A 34 16.11 -17.33 -12.77
CA ARG A 34 17.28 -16.81 -13.47
C ARG A 34 16.90 -15.57 -14.28
N LEU A 35 17.67 -14.51 -14.12
CA LEU A 35 17.53 -13.29 -14.91
C LEU A 35 17.97 -13.56 -16.35
N SER A 36 17.10 -13.22 -17.30
CA SER A 36 17.44 -13.17 -18.73
C SER A 36 18.03 -11.80 -19.11
N ASN A 37 18.54 -11.70 -20.34
CA ASN A 37 19.00 -10.40 -20.85
C ASN A 37 17.84 -9.40 -20.97
N GLU A 38 16.66 -9.87 -21.36
CA GLU A 38 15.45 -9.04 -21.43
C GLU A 38 15.02 -8.54 -20.05
N ASP A 39 15.21 -9.34 -18.99
CA ASP A 39 14.96 -8.90 -17.61
C ASP A 39 15.90 -7.74 -17.22
N LEU A 40 17.19 -7.86 -17.53
CA LEU A 40 18.18 -6.82 -17.26
C LEU A 40 17.90 -5.54 -18.06
N GLU A 41 17.57 -5.67 -19.35
CA GLU A 41 17.16 -4.55 -20.19
C GLU A 41 15.90 -3.86 -19.65
N ALA A 42 14.93 -4.62 -19.13
CA ALA A 42 13.73 -4.05 -18.53
C ALA A 42 14.04 -3.22 -17.28
N LEU A 43 14.91 -3.73 -16.40
CA LEU A 43 15.35 -2.99 -15.21
C LEU A 43 16.15 -1.73 -15.58
N GLN A 44 17.07 -1.85 -16.54
CA GLN A 44 17.86 -0.72 -17.03
C GLN A 44 16.97 0.33 -17.71
N SER A 45 15.97 -0.10 -18.50
CA SER A 45 15.00 0.80 -19.13
C SER A 45 14.17 1.54 -18.08
N LEU A 46 13.76 0.87 -17.00
CA LEU A 46 13.06 1.52 -15.88
C LEU A 46 13.95 2.57 -15.21
N GLN A 47 15.20 2.20 -14.88
CA GLN A 47 16.16 3.08 -14.21
C GLN A 47 16.46 4.34 -15.05
N ASN A 48 16.75 4.16 -16.34
CA ASN A 48 17.01 5.26 -17.28
C ASN A 48 15.79 6.18 -17.45
N GLY A 49 14.59 5.60 -17.57
CA GLY A 49 13.34 6.37 -17.65
C GLY A 49 13.08 7.17 -16.38
N PHE A 50 13.31 6.55 -15.22
CA PHE A 50 13.18 7.18 -13.92
C PHE A 50 14.11 8.39 -13.77
N GLN A 51 15.38 8.29 -14.17
CA GLN A 51 16.31 9.41 -14.11
C GLN A 51 15.86 10.60 -14.96
N LYS A 52 15.40 10.34 -16.19
CA LYS A 52 14.84 11.36 -17.07
C LYS A 52 13.59 12.00 -16.46
N CYS A 53 12.72 11.20 -15.84
CA CYS A 53 11.54 11.72 -15.15
C CYS A 53 11.91 12.62 -13.96
N VAL A 54 12.82 12.19 -13.08
CA VAL A 54 13.23 13.00 -11.92
C VAL A 54 13.88 14.29 -12.38
N SER A 55 14.75 14.24 -13.39
CA SER A 55 15.40 15.44 -13.95
C SER A 55 14.38 16.43 -14.53
N ALA A 56 13.35 15.94 -15.22
CA ALA A 56 12.36 16.77 -15.90
C ALA A 56 11.27 17.32 -14.96
N ASN A 57 10.91 16.58 -13.91
CA ASN A 57 9.75 16.90 -13.07
C ASN A 57 10.12 17.22 -11.62
N GLY A 58 11.32 16.87 -11.16
CA GLY A 58 11.73 16.85 -9.75
C GLY A 58 11.95 18.18 -9.05
N LEU A 59 11.75 19.32 -9.73
CA LEU A 59 11.99 20.67 -9.18
C LEU A 59 13.40 20.80 -8.57
N GLY A 60 14.42 20.44 -9.36
CA GLY A 60 15.84 20.49 -8.97
C GLY A 60 16.42 19.19 -8.42
N LEU A 61 15.59 18.19 -8.11
CA LEU A 61 16.07 16.86 -7.75
C LEU A 61 16.79 16.18 -8.92
N GLN A 62 17.81 15.38 -8.61
CA GLN A 62 18.57 14.59 -9.58
C GLN A 62 18.67 13.15 -9.13
N ALA A 63 18.42 12.20 -10.03
CA ALA A 63 18.54 10.78 -9.73
C ALA A 63 19.85 10.22 -10.30
N ALA A 64 20.66 9.58 -9.46
CA ALA A 64 21.90 8.93 -9.83
C ALA A 64 21.76 7.41 -9.66
N THR A 65 22.18 6.65 -10.67
CA THR A 65 22.23 5.18 -10.61
C THR A 65 23.14 4.72 -9.47
N GLY A 66 22.66 3.75 -8.71
CA GLY A 66 23.41 3.15 -7.60
C GLY A 66 24.37 2.06 -8.08
N ARG A 67 24.63 1.09 -7.18
CA ARG A 67 25.59 0.00 -7.38
C ARG A 67 25.07 -1.11 -8.29
N ASP A 68 23.76 -1.17 -8.53
CA ASP A 68 23.09 -2.20 -9.32
C ASP A 68 21.88 -1.64 -10.10
N TYR A 69 21.14 -2.53 -10.76
CA TYR A 69 19.97 -2.20 -11.59
C TYR A 69 18.75 -1.71 -10.79
N CYS A 70 18.76 -1.82 -9.47
CA CYS A 70 17.63 -1.51 -8.59
C CYS A 70 17.87 -0.26 -7.75
N LYS A 71 19.09 -0.07 -7.26
CA LYS A 71 19.43 1.05 -6.38
C LYS A 71 19.53 2.34 -7.17
N ILE A 72 18.90 3.38 -6.64
CA ILE A 72 19.01 4.74 -7.16
C ILE A 72 19.07 5.72 -6.00
N SER A 73 19.86 6.79 -6.14
CA SER A 73 19.90 7.87 -5.16
C SER A 73 19.23 9.11 -5.74
N ILE A 74 18.27 9.69 -5.03
CA ILE A 74 17.73 11.01 -5.33
C ILE A 74 18.48 12.04 -4.50
N ASN A 75 19.15 12.96 -5.19
CA ASN A 75 19.96 14.02 -4.63
C ASN A 75 19.23 15.36 -4.71
N PHE A 76 19.33 16.13 -3.63
CA PHE A 76 18.85 17.50 -3.56
C PHE A 76 19.87 18.48 -4.16
N PRO A 77 19.43 19.66 -4.63
CA PRO A 77 20.33 20.75 -5.01
C PRO A 77 21.33 21.08 -3.90
N LYS A 78 22.58 21.41 -4.26
CA LYS A 78 23.68 21.65 -3.30
C LYS A 78 23.43 22.83 -2.36
N ASP A 79 22.60 23.77 -2.78
CA ASP A 79 22.16 24.95 -2.03
C ASP A 79 20.94 24.67 -1.11
N THR A 80 20.44 23.43 -1.08
CA THR A 80 19.36 23.03 -0.18
C THR A 80 19.85 23.08 1.27
N VAL A 81 19.19 23.90 2.09
CA VAL A 81 19.48 23.98 3.53
C VAL A 81 18.50 23.09 4.30
N PRO A 82 18.95 21.95 4.89
CA PRO A 82 18.08 21.10 5.69
C PRO A 82 17.62 21.86 6.94
N LYS A 83 16.31 21.86 7.18
CA LYS A 83 15.68 22.59 8.31
C LYS A 83 15.33 21.70 9.48
N TRP A 84 15.21 20.39 9.25
CA TRP A 84 14.89 19.44 10.29
C TRP A 84 16.16 18.82 10.87
N LYS A 85 16.15 18.63 12.20
CA LYS A 85 17.19 17.98 12.98
C LYS A 85 16.59 16.78 13.72
N ASP A 86 17.22 15.62 13.62
CA ASP A 86 16.75 14.43 14.31
C ASP A 86 16.81 14.64 15.82
N PRO A 87 15.69 14.46 16.56
CA PRO A 87 15.68 14.71 18.00
C PRO A 87 16.55 13.75 18.82
N LYS A 88 16.91 12.58 18.28
CA LYS A 88 17.71 11.56 18.96
C LYS A 88 19.20 11.68 18.64
N SER A 89 19.56 11.76 17.37
CA SER A 89 20.98 11.87 16.95
C SER A 89 21.48 13.30 16.93
N GLY A 90 20.59 14.28 16.81
CA GLY A 90 20.97 15.67 16.58
C GLY A 90 21.55 15.93 15.19
N GLU A 91 21.47 14.98 14.27
CA GLU A 91 21.94 15.16 12.90
C GLU A 91 20.90 15.93 12.08
N LEU A 92 21.37 16.74 11.13
CA LEU A 92 20.48 17.36 10.16
C LEU A 92 19.94 16.31 9.18
N GLU A 93 18.74 16.55 8.67
CA GLU A 93 18.18 15.73 7.60
C GLU A 93 19.13 15.64 6.40
N GLY A 94 19.32 14.43 5.87
CA GLY A 94 20.17 14.18 4.71
C GLY A 94 19.66 14.85 3.43
N LEU A 95 20.57 15.07 2.48
CA LEU A 95 20.28 15.66 1.16
C LEU A 95 20.36 14.63 0.01
N SER A 96 20.47 13.35 0.36
CA SER A 96 20.50 12.24 -0.58
C SER A 96 19.77 11.05 0.02
N TYR A 97 18.90 10.42 -0.76
CA TYR A 97 18.12 9.26 -0.33
C TYR A 97 18.21 8.15 -1.36
N GLU A 98 18.70 7.00 -0.92
CA GLU A 98 18.72 5.78 -1.72
C GLU A 98 17.36 5.09 -1.67
N PHE A 99 16.88 4.67 -2.84
CA PHE A 99 15.70 3.85 -3.01
C PHE A 99 16.02 2.60 -3.82
N ASP A 100 15.22 1.56 -3.60
CA ASP A 100 15.25 0.33 -4.36
C ASP A 100 14.03 0.30 -5.29
N LEU A 101 14.27 0.55 -6.58
CA LEU A 101 13.20 0.59 -7.59
C LEU A 101 12.58 -0.79 -7.83
N CYS A 102 13.34 -1.87 -7.66
CA CYS A 102 12.85 -3.22 -7.83
C CYS A 102 11.88 -3.58 -6.71
N GLU A 103 12.26 -3.30 -5.47
CA GLU A 103 11.39 -3.46 -4.30
C GLU A 103 10.15 -2.57 -4.40
N ALA A 104 10.32 -1.32 -4.85
CA ALA A 104 9.21 -0.39 -5.03
C ALA A 104 8.20 -0.91 -6.07
N VAL A 105 8.64 -1.27 -7.28
CA VAL A 105 7.73 -1.73 -8.34
C VAL A 105 7.05 -3.05 -7.96
N ALA A 106 7.80 -4.01 -7.40
CA ALA A 106 7.22 -5.29 -6.98
C ALA A 106 6.16 -5.12 -5.88
N THR A 107 6.45 -4.31 -4.85
CA THR A 107 5.52 -4.09 -3.73
C THR A 107 4.32 -3.22 -4.13
N TRP A 108 4.51 -2.17 -4.94
CA TRP A 108 3.40 -1.33 -5.38
C TRP A 108 2.45 -2.08 -6.33
N GLU A 109 2.95 -2.92 -7.23
CA GLU A 109 2.10 -3.74 -8.08
C GLU A 109 1.37 -4.83 -7.28
N GLN A 110 1.98 -5.37 -6.21
CA GLN A 110 1.26 -6.22 -5.25
C GLN A 110 0.11 -5.47 -4.57
N VAL A 111 0.33 -4.23 -4.11
CA VAL A 111 -0.71 -3.40 -3.48
C VAL A 111 -1.84 -3.08 -4.43
N ARG A 112 -1.54 -2.70 -5.68
CA ARG A 112 -2.55 -2.37 -6.70
C ARG A 112 -3.47 -3.53 -7.10
N ASN A 113 -3.08 -4.75 -6.75
CA ASN A 113 -3.83 -5.95 -7.05
C ASN A 113 -4.38 -6.64 -5.78
N SER A 114 -4.30 -6.01 -4.60
CA SER A 114 -4.74 -6.63 -3.34
C SER A 114 -5.63 -5.72 -2.52
N SER A 115 -6.44 -6.31 -1.63
CA SER A 115 -7.18 -5.57 -0.61
C SER A 115 -6.22 -5.17 0.53
N THR A 116 -6.24 -3.89 0.89
CA THR A 116 -5.47 -3.35 2.03
C THR A 116 -6.32 -3.18 3.28
N ILE A 117 -7.61 -3.54 3.23
CA ILE A 117 -8.50 -3.59 4.40
C ILE A 117 -8.38 -4.97 5.05
N LEU A 118 -8.20 -4.96 6.37
CA LEU A 118 -8.24 -6.15 7.20
C LEU A 118 -9.67 -6.66 7.28
N THR A 119 -9.87 -7.95 7.01
CA THR A 119 -11.19 -8.60 7.00
C THR A 119 -11.20 -9.82 7.90
N ARG A 120 -12.40 -10.27 8.26
CA ARG A 120 -12.57 -11.53 8.98
C ARG A 120 -12.09 -12.72 8.14
N GLU A 121 -12.42 -12.76 6.85
CA GLU A 121 -11.98 -13.84 5.97
C GLU A 121 -10.46 -13.96 5.87
N TYR A 122 -9.72 -12.84 5.94
CA TYR A 122 -8.26 -12.85 6.02
C TYR A 122 -7.78 -13.55 7.30
N ILE A 123 -8.33 -13.19 8.46
CA ILE A 123 -7.93 -13.77 9.75
C ILE A 123 -8.32 -15.25 9.82
N ASP A 124 -9.53 -15.62 9.36
CA ASP A 124 -10.01 -17.01 9.32
C ASP A 124 -9.16 -17.88 8.38
N ALA A 125 -8.58 -17.31 7.33
CA ALA A 125 -7.76 -18.01 6.36
C ALA A 125 -6.34 -18.32 6.85
N LEU A 126 -5.83 -17.58 7.84
CA LEU A 126 -4.51 -17.81 8.41
C LEU A 126 -4.56 -18.98 9.41
N PRO A 127 -3.60 -19.94 9.38
CA PRO A 127 -3.62 -21.14 10.23
C PRO A 127 -3.90 -20.87 11.72
N ASN A 128 -3.30 -19.82 12.27
CA ASN A 128 -3.51 -19.35 13.65
C ASN A 128 -3.92 -17.87 13.69
N GLY A 129 -4.65 -17.38 12.67
CA GLY A 129 -4.91 -15.94 12.52
C GLY A 129 -5.55 -15.28 13.73
N TRP A 130 -6.51 -15.94 14.38
CA TRP A 130 -7.17 -15.40 15.57
C TRP A 130 -6.29 -15.41 16.82
N GLU A 131 -5.42 -16.41 16.96
CA GLU A 131 -4.57 -16.58 18.14
C GLU A 131 -3.27 -15.77 18.03
N ASP A 132 -2.70 -15.65 16.83
CA ASP A 132 -1.43 -14.99 16.58
C ASP A 132 -1.62 -13.57 16.04
N TYR A 133 -2.35 -13.41 14.92
CA TYR A 133 -2.48 -12.12 14.25
C TYR A 133 -3.44 -11.18 15.00
N ALA A 134 -4.68 -11.62 15.26
CA ALA A 134 -5.68 -10.80 15.94
C ALA A 134 -5.23 -10.45 17.37
N TRP A 135 -4.61 -11.40 18.08
CA TRP A 135 -4.04 -11.15 19.40
C TRP A 135 -2.97 -10.05 19.38
N ARG A 136 -1.96 -10.11 18.49
CA ARG A 136 -0.93 -9.05 18.37
C ARG A 136 -1.52 -7.67 18.07
N ARG A 137 -2.63 -7.67 17.33
CA ARG A 137 -3.35 -6.46 16.94
C ARG A 137 -4.18 -5.88 18.08
N ILE A 138 -4.75 -6.72 18.95
CA ILE A 138 -5.54 -6.29 20.12
C ILE A 138 -4.63 -5.94 21.32
N ASN A 139 -3.55 -6.69 21.55
CA ASN A 139 -2.74 -6.60 22.76
C ASN A 139 -1.31 -6.12 22.45
N LYS A 140 -1.02 -4.85 22.71
CA LYS A 140 0.35 -4.33 22.81
C LYS A 140 0.67 -4.01 24.27
N GLY A 141 0.96 -5.05 25.07
CA GLY A 141 1.33 -4.95 26.50
C GLY A 141 1.65 -6.32 27.14
N ILE A 142 2.09 -6.34 28.41
CA ILE A 142 2.59 -7.52 29.17
C ILE A 142 1.46 -8.49 29.63
N GLN A 143 0.20 -8.31 29.19
CA GLN A 143 -0.91 -9.17 29.65
C GLN A 143 -1.10 -10.43 28.77
N LEU A 144 -1.13 -11.58 29.46
CA LEU A 144 -0.65 -12.90 29.07
C LEU A 144 -1.67 -13.88 28.45
N ASN A 145 -2.87 -13.48 28.02
CA ASN A 145 -3.87 -14.46 27.55
C ASN A 145 -4.17 -14.31 26.06
N ARG A 146 -3.41 -15.05 25.21
CA ARG A 146 -3.38 -15.10 23.73
C ARG A 146 -4.73 -15.23 22.98
N CYS A 147 -5.67 -14.29 23.12
CA CYS A 147 -7.05 -14.46 22.63
C CYS A 147 -7.63 -15.85 22.97
N GLN A 148 -7.23 -16.45 24.11
CA GLN A 148 -7.63 -17.81 24.51
C GLN A 148 -9.16 -17.96 24.53
N ASN A 149 -9.86 -16.89 24.92
CA ASN A 149 -11.29 -16.75 24.68
C ASN A 149 -11.52 -16.09 23.30
N ARG A 150 -11.64 -16.92 22.26
CA ARG A 150 -11.86 -16.50 20.87
C ARG A 150 -13.11 -15.64 20.71
N SER A 151 -14.18 -15.91 21.47
CA SER A 151 -15.45 -15.18 21.39
C SER A 151 -15.29 -13.71 21.78
N LEU A 152 -14.58 -13.43 22.87
CA LEU A 152 -14.30 -12.06 23.31
C LEU A 152 -13.39 -11.31 22.30
N CYS A 153 -12.43 -12.03 21.71
CA CYS A 153 -11.53 -11.48 20.69
C CYS A 153 -12.30 -11.09 19.41
N ILE A 154 -13.25 -11.93 18.97
CA ILE A 154 -14.15 -11.65 17.85
C ILE A 154 -15.03 -10.42 18.16
N GLU A 155 -15.65 -10.36 19.34
CA GLU A 155 -16.52 -9.25 19.73
C GLU A 155 -15.76 -7.90 19.73
N LYS A 156 -14.49 -7.89 20.16
CA LYS A 156 -13.65 -6.70 20.15
C LYS A 156 -13.25 -6.21 18.75
N LEU A 157 -13.45 -6.99 17.70
CA LEU A 157 -13.14 -6.56 16.34
C LEU A 157 -14.39 -6.42 15.46
N SER A 158 -15.52 -7.01 15.83
CA SER A 158 -16.71 -7.15 14.97
C SER A 158 -17.26 -5.83 14.42
N LEU A 159 -17.16 -4.72 15.17
CA LEU A 159 -17.64 -3.41 14.71
C LEU A 159 -16.72 -2.74 13.68
N VAL A 160 -15.46 -3.17 13.60
CA VAL A 160 -14.43 -2.53 12.76
C VAL A 160 -13.80 -3.50 11.74
N LEU A 161 -14.29 -4.74 11.71
CA LEU A 161 -13.75 -5.85 10.93
C LEU A 161 -14.83 -6.40 10.00
N PRO A 162 -14.86 -5.99 8.72
CA PRO A 162 -15.84 -6.50 7.77
C PRO A 162 -15.57 -7.97 7.44
N GLU A 163 -16.63 -8.70 7.09
CA GLU A 163 -16.55 -10.13 6.76
C GLU A 163 -15.70 -10.40 5.51
N THR A 164 -15.85 -9.57 4.48
CA THR A 164 -15.11 -9.57 3.20
C THR A 164 -14.71 -8.14 2.83
N PRO A 165 -13.80 -7.90 1.86
CA PRO A 165 -13.40 -6.57 1.47
C PRO A 165 -14.63 -5.78 1.00
N PRO A 166 -14.88 -4.60 1.59
CA PRO A 166 -15.97 -3.73 1.17
C PRO A 166 -15.65 -3.03 -0.16
N TYR A 167 -14.39 -3.04 -0.59
CA TYR A 167 -13.92 -2.44 -1.84
C TYR A 167 -13.03 -3.40 -2.62
N PHE A 168 -13.04 -3.25 -3.93
CA PHE A 168 -12.25 -4.07 -4.86
C PHE A 168 -11.15 -3.26 -5.53
N PRO A 169 -10.07 -3.91 -5.99
CA PRO A 169 -9.08 -3.23 -6.81
C PRO A 169 -9.69 -2.59 -8.06
N ARG A 170 -9.28 -1.35 -8.34
CA ARG A 170 -9.74 -0.54 -9.49
C ARG A 170 -11.25 -0.25 -9.49
N GLN A 171 -11.84 -0.16 -8.30
CA GLN A 171 -13.24 0.21 -8.12
C GLN A 171 -13.51 1.67 -8.51
N PHE A 172 -12.54 2.58 -8.34
CA PHE A 172 -12.68 4.01 -8.69
C PHE A 172 -11.72 4.37 -9.85
N GLU A 173 -12.09 5.30 -10.74
CA GLU A 173 -11.19 5.73 -11.84
C GLU A 173 -10.10 6.64 -11.32
N ARG A 174 -10.56 7.72 -10.67
CA ARG A 174 -9.74 8.85 -10.28
C ARG A 174 -9.97 9.12 -8.81
N CYS A 175 -8.90 9.02 -8.04
CA CYS A 175 -8.92 9.33 -6.62
C CYS A 175 -8.00 10.50 -6.29
N ALA A 176 -8.47 11.40 -5.43
CA ALA A 176 -7.63 12.45 -4.87
C ALA A 176 -7.27 12.10 -3.42
N VAL A 177 -5.98 12.15 -3.07
CA VAL A 177 -5.50 12.02 -1.70
C VAL A 177 -5.08 13.40 -1.19
N ILE A 178 -5.76 13.87 -0.15
CA ILE A 178 -5.60 15.22 0.39
C ILE A 178 -4.83 15.14 1.70
N GLY A 179 -3.54 15.49 1.61
CA GLY A 179 -2.68 15.71 2.75
C GLY A 179 -3.02 17.00 3.49
N ASN A 180 -2.26 17.29 4.55
CA ASN A 180 -2.60 18.34 5.49
C ASN A 180 -1.72 19.59 5.40
N SER A 181 -0.80 19.69 4.43
CA SER A 181 0.14 20.81 4.30
C SER A 181 -0.57 22.16 4.15
N GLY A 182 -0.02 23.20 4.78
CA GLY A 182 -0.44 24.59 4.59
C GLY A 182 -0.28 25.09 3.15
N ASP A 183 0.47 24.39 2.30
CA ASP A 183 0.59 24.71 0.88
C ASP A 183 -0.75 24.69 0.13
N LEU A 184 -1.75 23.95 0.63
CA LEU A 184 -3.10 23.96 0.07
C LEU A 184 -3.72 25.37 0.05
N LEU A 185 -3.37 26.24 0.99
CA LEU A 185 -3.92 27.61 1.06
C LEU A 185 -3.36 28.54 -0.04
N LYS A 186 -2.35 28.10 -0.79
CA LYS A 186 -1.73 28.89 -1.87
C LYS A 186 -2.41 28.68 -3.22
N THR A 187 -3.30 27.69 -3.35
CA THR A 187 -3.96 27.37 -4.62
C THR A 187 -5.36 26.83 -4.38
N LYS A 188 -6.35 27.35 -5.09
CA LYS A 188 -7.76 26.99 -4.93
C LYS A 188 -8.12 25.68 -5.65
N PHE A 189 -7.61 24.55 -5.15
CA PHE A 189 -7.84 23.22 -5.75
C PHE A 189 -9.26 22.67 -5.52
N GLY A 190 -10.09 23.31 -4.69
CA GLY A 190 -11.30 22.68 -4.17
C GLY A 190 -12.29 22.19 -5.23
N LYS A 191 -12.55 23.02 -6.25
CA LYS A 191 -13.44 22.65 -7.36
C LYS A 191 -12.91 21.44 -8.14
N GLU A 192 -11.60 21.36 -8.36
CA GLU A 192 -10.97 20.25 -9.06
C GLU A 192 -11.03 18.97 -8.24
N ILE A 193 -10.70 19.03 -6.94
CA ILE A 193 -10.76 17.90 -6.00
C ILE A 193 -12.16 17.29 -5.98
N ASP A 194 -13.20 18.12 -6.02
CA ASP A 194 -14.58 17.65 -6.00
C ASP A 194 -15.02 16.94 -7.29
N THR A 195 -14.22 16.99 -8.37
CA THR A 195 -14.49 16.23 -9.61
C THR A 195 -14.07 14.75 -9.54
N TYR A 196 -13.25 14.36 -8.56
CA TYR A 196 -12.75 12.98 -8.44
C TYR A 196 -13.85 12.01 -8.00
N ASP A 197 -13.73 10.73 -8.37
CA ASP A 197 -14.70 9.69 -8.00
C ASP A 197 -14.71 9.43 -6.50
N ALA A 198 -13.50 9.40 -5.90
CA ALA A 198 -13.32 9.28 -4.47
C ALA A 198 -12.26 10.27 -3.96
N VAL A 199 -12.51 10.83 -2.78
CA VAL A 199 -11.58 11.74 -2.09
C VAL A 199 -11.19 11.12 -0.75
N ILE A 200 -9.90 10.92 -0.57
CA ILE A 200 -9.30 10.34 0.64
C ILE A 200 -8.65 11.48 1.42
N ARG A 201 -9.14 11.73 2.64
CA ARG A 201 -8.61 12.73 3.57
C ARG A 201 -7.85 12.08 4.71
N GLU A 202 -7.17 12.88 5.52
CA GLU A 202 -6.30 12.37 6.58
C GLU A 202 -6.52 13.04 7.92
N ASN A 203 -6.61 12.23 8.97
CA ASN A 203 -6.63 12.67 10.36
C ASN A 203 -7.76 13.69 10.62
N GLY A 204 -7.60 14.57 11.60
CA GLY A 204 -8.58 15.60 11.97
C GLY A 204 -8.55 16.86 11.09
N ALA A 205 -8.37 16.72 9.77
CA ALA A 205 -8.29 17.87 8.86
C ALA A 205 -9.69 18.37 8.46
N PRO A 206 -10.06 19.63 8.78
CA PRO A 206 -11.40 20.17 8.58
C PRO A 206 -11.65 20.60 7.12
N ILE A 207 -12.93 20.75 6.76
CA ILE A 207 -13.41 21.16 5.43
C ILE A 207 -14.07 22.55 5.46
N GLN A 208 -14.94 22.82 6.45
CA GLN A 208 -15.95 23.90 6.43
C GLN A 208 -15.41 25.29 6.02
N ASN A 209 -14.22 25.67 6.47
CA ASN A 209 -13.62 27.00 6.20
C ASN A 209 -12.57 27.00 5.09
N TYR A 210 -12.32 25.84 4.46
CA TYR A 210 -11.25 25.63 3.49
C TYR A 210 -11.77 25.06 2.16
N LYS A 211 -13.09 25.02 1.97
CA LYS A 211 -13.77 24.39 0.81
C LYS A 211 -13.19 24.85 -0.53
N GLU A 212 -12.85 26.14 -0.67
CA GLU A 212 -12.26 26.67 -1.90
C GLU A 212 -10.87 26.08 -2.22
N TYR A 213 -10.12 25.65 -1.20
CA TYR A 213 -8.77 25.10 -1.31
C TYR A 213 -8.77 23.58 -1.34
N VAL A 214 -9.63 22.93 -0.53
CA VAL A 214 -9.57 21.48 -0.27
C VAL A 214 -10.80 20.71 -0.73
N GLY A 215 -11.81 21.39 -1.28
CA GLY A 215 -13.06 20.78 -1.76
C GLY A 215 -13.99 20.38 -0.61
N GLU A 216 -15.21 19.99 -0.95
CA GLU A 216 -16.23 19.51 0.00
C GLU A 216 -16.35 17.99 0.03
N LYS A 217 -16.03 17.30 -1.07
CA LYS A 217 -16.21 15.85 -1.20
C LYS A 217 -15.28 15.12 -0.22
N SER A 218 -15.83 14.17 0.51
CA SER A 218 -15.07 13.21 1.31
C SER A 218 -15.69 11.83 1.15
N THR A 219 -14.88 10.85 0.79
CA THR A 219 -15.32 9.44 0.62
C THR A 219 -14.69 8.57 1.69
N PHE A 220 -13.40 8.81 1.95
CA PHE A 220 -12.61 8.06 2.91
C PHE A 220 -11.81 9.01 3.79
N ARG A 221 -11.54 8.61 5.02
CA ARG A 221 -10.59 9.29 5.89
C ARG A 221 -9.69 8.33 6.61
N LEU A 222 -8.37 8.46 6.38
CA LEU A 222 -7.38 7.66 7.07
C LEU A 222 -6.97 8.32 8.39
N LEU A 223 -7.02 7.58 9.50
CA LEU A 223 -6.77 8.11 10.84
C LEU A 223 -5.48 7.57 11.45
N ASN A 224 -4.64 8.49 11.95
CA ASN A 224 -3.59 8.15 12.91
C ASN A 224 -4.19 7.84 14.29
N ARG A 225 -3.31 7.45 15.24
CA ARG A 225 -3.73 7.07 16.60
C ARG A 225 -4.42 8.20 17.34
N GLY A 226 -3.93 9.43 17.19
CA GLY A 226 -4.49 10.60 17.88
C GLY A 226 -5.90 10.90 17.40
N SER A 227 -6.11 10.97 16.09
CA SER A 227 -7.43 11.20 15.50
C SER A 227 -8.39 10.05 15.76
N ALA A 228 -7.92 8.80 15.71
CA ALA A 228 -8.75 7.65 16.04
C ALA A 228 -9.21 7.61 17.51
N LYS A 229 -8.51 8.28 18.44
CA LYS A 229 -8.97 8.47 19.83
C LYS A 229 -10.02 9.57 19.99
N ALA A 230 -10.19 10.43 18.99
CA ALA A 230 -11.15 11.53 18.98
C ALA A 230 -12.14 11.33 17.82
N LEU A 231 -12.64 10.10 17.69
CA LEU A 231 -13.47 9.67 16.57
C LEU A 231 -14.78 10.45 16.50
N ASP A 232 -15.37 10.73 17.66
CA ASP A 232 -16.52 11.61 17.87
C ASP A 232 -16.31 13.01 17.27
N LYS A 233 -15.10 13.56 17.33
CA LYS A 233 -14.78 14.86 16.73
C LYS A 233 -14.50 14.76 15.25
N VAL A 234 -13.90 13.65 14.81
CA VAL A 234 -13.57 13.42 13.41
C VAL A 234 -14.83 13.29 12.56
N VAL A 235 -15.85 12.58 13.06
CA VAL A 235 -17.10 12.35 12.30
C VAL A 235 -17.86 13.66 12.04
N GLU A 236 -17.69 14.67 12.90
CA GLU A 236 -18.27 16.00 12.73
C GLU A 236 -17.56 16.86 11.66
N LEU A 237 -16.39 16.42 11.17
CA LEU A 237 -15.65 17.15 10.12
C LEU A 237 -16.27 16.98 8.73
N ASP A 238 -17.06 15.92 8.54
CA ASP A 238 -17.87 15.68 7.35
C ASP A 238 -19.33 16.03 7.70
N GLU A 239 -19.85 17.10 7.10
CA GLU A 239 -21.24 17.55 7.31
C GLU A 239 -22.26 16.43 7.01
N LYS A 240 -21.93 15.51 6.08
CA LYS A 240 -22.80 14.38 5.70
C LYS A 240 -22.67 13.19 6.66
N LYS A 241 -21.60 13.11 7.45
CA LYS A 241 -21.26 11.99 8.35
C LYS A 241 -21.34 10.63 7.65
N GLN A 242 -20.84 10.57 6.42
CA GLN A 242 -20.94 9.41 5.55
C GLN A 242 -19.58 8.88 5.08
N GLU A 243 -18.49 9.64 5.27
CA GLU A 243 -17.16 9.16 4.93
C GLU A 243 -16.80 7.87 5.69
N VAL A 244 -16.07 6.99 5.02
CA VAL A 244 -15.59 5.73 5.60
C VAL A 244 -14.27 5.98 6.32
N LEU A 245 -14.19 5.57 7.59
CA LEU A 245 -13.05 5.83 8.45
C LEU A 245 -12.10 4.63 8.46
N LEU A 246 -10.89 4.84 7.98
CA LEU A 246 -9.87 3.81 7.87
C LEU A 246 -8.81 3.98 8.96
N VAL A 247 -8.59 2.94 9.76
CA VAL A 247 -7.74 3.03 10.94
C VAL A 247 -6.58 2.03 10.87
N LYS A 248 -5.36 2.55 10.90
CA LYS A 248 -4.13 1.74 10.94
C LYS A 248 -3.79 1.19 12.32
N THR A 249 -4.33 1.82 13.37
CA THR A 249 -3.83 1.66 14.73
C THR A 249 -4.48 0.51 15.50
N THR A 250 -3.90 0.13 16.63
CA THR A 250 -4.30 -1.02 17.45
C THR A 250 -5.25 -0.67 18.60
N ILE A 251 -5.87 0.51 18.60
CA ILE A 251 -6.74 1.00 19.70
C ILE A 251 -8.22 0.64 19.46
N HIS A 252 -8.47 -0.61 19.07
CA HIS A 252 -9.79 -1.09 18.65
C HIS A 252 -10.83 -1.05 19.76
N ASP A 253 -10.40 -1.33 20.98
CA ASP A 253 -11.21 -1.27 22.20
C ASP A 253 -11.78 0.13 22.45
N ILE A 254 -10.94 1.16 22.38
CA ILE A 254 -11.35 2.55 22.54
C ILE A 254 -12.34 2.94 21.44
N MET A 255 -12.07 2.57 20.18
CA MET A 255 -12.95 2.86 19.06
C MET A 255 -14.30 2.17 19.18
N ASN A 256 -14.33 0.88 19.53
CA ASN A 256 -15.58 0.15 19.70
C ASN A 256 -16.44 0.74 20.81
N LYS A 257 -15.82 1.14 21.93
CA LYS A 257 -16.54 1.83 23.00
C LYS A 257 -17.17 3.12 22.49
N MET A 258 -16.39 3.96 21.79
CA MET A 258 -16.92 5.19 21.20
C MET A 258 -18.04 4.92 20.18
N ILE A 259 -17.91 3.93 19.30
CA ILE A 259 -18.94 3.60 18.30
C ILE A 259 -20.27 3.17 18.96
N ARG A 260 -20.21 2.55 20.15
CA ARG A 260 -21.40 2.11 20.88
C ARG A 260 -22.03 3.23 21.71
N GLU A 261 -21.21 4.06 22.35
CA GLU A 261 -21.67 5.11 23.28
C GLU A 261 -22.01 6.42 22.56
N VAL A 262 -21.26 6.73 21.49
CA VAL A 262 -21.52 7.84 20.58
C VAL A 262 -22.13 7.23 19.32
N PRO A 263 -23.30 7.70 18.83
CA PRO A 263 -23.99 7.11 17.68
C PRO A 263 -23.28 7.41 16.35
N ILE A 264 -22.04 6.94 16.22
CA ILE A 264 -21.20 7.06 15.03
C ILE A 264 -21.73 6.09 13.98
N LYS A 265 -22.34 6.65 12.93
CA LYS A 265 -22.93 5.87 11.82
C LYS A 265 -21.94 5.59 10.69
N ASN A 266 -20.80 6.28 10.67
CA ASN A 266 -19.75 6.09 9.68
C ASN A 266 -19.22 4.64 9.73
N PRO A 267 -19.04 3.96 8.58
CA PRO A 267 -18.31 2.71 8.53
C PRO A 267 -16.88 2.92 9.01
N VAL A 268 -16.42 2.10 9.96
CA VAL A 268 -15.04 2.13 10.47
C VAL A 268 -14.36 0.82 10.11
N TYR A 269 -13.23 0.87 9.42
CA TYR A 269 -12.48 -0.32 9.02
C TYR A 269 -11.02 -0.27 9.44
N LEU A 270 -10.45 -1.44 9.69
CA LEU A 270 -9.05 -1.59 10.00
C LEU A 270 -8.22 -1.76 8.73
N MET A 271 -7.11 -1.01 8.63
CA MET A 271 -6.15 -1.20 7.54
C MET A 271 -5.19 -2.34 7.87
N LEU A 272 -5.09 -3.33 7.00
CA LEU A 272 -4.03 -4.35 6.99
C LEU A 272 -2.74 -3.69 6.51
N GLY A 273 -2.78 -3.25 5.26
CA GLY A 273 -1.71 -2.59 4.54
C GLY A 273 -0.48 -3.47 4.25
N ALA A 274 0.41 -2.97 3.40
CA ALA A 274 1.69 -3.58 3.05
C ALA A 274 2.84 -2.99 3.86
N SER A 275 3.94 -3.75 3.96
CA SER A 275 5.16 -3.29 4.61
C SER A 275 6.02 -2.54 3.61
N PHE A 276 6.08 -1.21 3.75
CA PHE A 276 6.98 -0.34 2.99
C PHE A 276 8.10 0.14 3.91
N GLY A 277 9.11 -0.69 4.18
CA GLY A 277 10.34 -0.32 4.90
C GLY A 277 10.20 0.66 6.09
N SER A 278 11.27 1.39 6.39
CA SER A 278 11.30 2.40 7.46
C SER A 278 10.82 3.79 7.00
N ALA A 279 11.03 4.12 5.72
CA ALA A 279 10.75 5.41 5.09
C ALA A 279 9.25 5.79 5.02
N ALA A 280 8.37 4.78 5.13
CA ALA A 280 7.03 4.86 4.57
C ALA A 280 5.93 4.56 5.63
N LYS A 281 5.94 5.34 6.71
CA LYS A 281 5.10 5.08 7.91
C LYS A 281 3.97 6.08 8.17
N GLY A 282 4.00 7.26 7.54
CA GLY A 282 3.03 8.34 7.77
C GLY A 282 1.59 8.00 7.36
N THR A 283 0.61 8.73 7.90
CA THR A 283 -0.80 8.60 7.50
C THR A 283 -0.96 8.79 6.00
N GLY A 284 -0.33 9.82 5.42
CA GLY A 284 -0.57 10.12 4.01
C GLY A 284 -0.03 9.11 3.03
N LEU A 285 1.09 8.48 3.32
CA LEU A 285 1.51 7.36 2.48
C LEU A 285 0.55 6.17 2.60
N LYS A 286 -0.02 5.92 3.78
CA LYS A 286 -1.03 4.87 3.94
C LYS A 286 -2.36 5.24 3.24
N ALA A 287 -2.67 6.53 3.13
CA ALA A 287 -3.79 7.00 2.32
C ALA A 287 -3.52 6.77 0.82
N LEU A 288 -2.31 7.07 0.34
CA LEU A 288 -1.87 6.74 -1.03
C LEU A 288 -1.88 5.23 -1.28
N GLU A 289 -1.47 4.42 -0.31
CA GLU A 289 -1.51 2.96 -0.42
C GLU A 289 -2.94 2.42 -0.56
N PHE A 290 -3.88 2.94 0.22
CA PHE A 290 -5.30 2.58 0.08
C PHE A 290 -5.88 3.08 -1.26
N ALA A 291 -5.54 4.30 -1.68
CA ALA A 291 -5.99 4.83 -2.96
C ALA A 291 -5.43 3.99 -4.12
N LEU A 292 -4.15 3.62 -4.10
CA LEU A 292 -3.53 2.78 -5.12
C LEU A 292 -4.11 1.36 -5.16
N SER A 293 -4.58 0.83 -4.02
CA SER A 293 -5.21 -0.49 -3.99
C SER A 293 -6.65 -0.49 -4.51
N THR A 294 -7.33 0.66 -4.58
CA THR A 294 -8.76 0.76 -4.95
C THR A 294 -9.03 1.58 -6.20
N CYS A 295 -8.07 2.38 -6.67
CA CYS A 295 -8.24 3.34 -7.76
C CYS A 295 -7.34 3.05 -8.96
N ASP A 296 -7.80 3.41 -10.16
CA ASP A 296 -6.99 3.27 -11.37
C ASP A 296 -5.88 4.34 -11.47
N SER A 297 -6.19 5.56 -11.06
CA SER A 297 -5.28 6.70 -11.00
C SER A 297 -5.45 7.49 -9.69
N VAL A 298 -4.35 8.05 -9.20
CA VAL A 298 -4.28 8.74 -7.91
C VAL A 298 -3.55 10.07 -8.07
N ASP A 299 -4.19 11.14 -7.63
CA ASP A 299 -3.63 12.48 -7.60
C ASP A 299 -3.44 12.89 -6.13
N MET A 300 -2.28 13.45 -5.79
CA MET A 300 -1.97 13.88 -4.42
C MET A 300 -1.96 15.40 -4.32
N TYR A 301 -2.58 15.93 -3.27
CA TYR A 301 -2.65 17.35 -2.95
C TYR A 301 -2.25 17.57 -1.49
N GLY A 302 -1.66 18.72 -1.16
CA GLY A 302 -1.42 19.07 0.25
C GLY A 302 -0.35 18.24 0.95
N PHE A 303 0.66 17.80 0.21
CA PHE A 303 1.89 17.24 0.75
C PHE A 303 3.04 18.24 0.54
N THR A 304 3.98 18.30 1.48
CA THR A 304 5.15 19.17 1.37
C THR A 304 6.14 18.60 0.35
N VAL A 305 6.03 19.05 -0.90
CA VAL A 305 6.81 18.53 -2.05
C VAL A 305 7.54 19.61 -2.84
N ASP A 306 7.18 20.88 -2.66
CA ASP A 306 7.84 22.00 -3.32
C ASP A 306 9.15 22.37 -2.60
N PRO A 307 10.17 22.84 -3.34
CA PRO A 307 11.38 23.40 -2.74
C PRO A 307 11.09 24.69 -1.97
N GLY A 308 12.07 25.13 -1.17
CA GLY A 308 11.99 26.43 -0.48
C GLY A 308 11.05 26.45 0.72
N TYR A 309 10.67 25.28 1.22
CA TYR A 309 9.87 25.17 2.42
C TYR A 309 10.56 25.78 3.64
N LYS A 310 9.83 26.66 4.34
CA LYS A 310 10.33 27.32 5.55
C LYS A 310 9.96 26.56 6.82
N GLU A 311 8.69 26.21 6.96
CA GLU A 311 8.17 25.63 8.19
C GLU A 311 6.99 24.70 7.97
N TRP A 312 6.89 23.67 8.83
CA TRP A 312 5.80 22.72 8.78
C TRP A 312 4.51 23.22 9.40
N THR A 313 3.61 23.62 8.50
CA THR A 313 2.28 24.10 8.81
C THR A 313 1.25 23.14 8.25
N ARG A 314 0.11 23.10 8.96
CA ARG A 314 -1.11 22.52 8.40
C ARG A 314 -1.99 23.64 7.91
N TYR A 315 -2.83 23.39 6.91
CA TYR A 315 -3.75 24.42 6.41
C TYR A 315 -4.77 24.90 7.46
N PHE A 316 -4.88 24.19 8.60
CA PHE A 316 -5.86 24.44 9.64
C PHE A 316 -5.25 24.62 11.04
N SER A 317 -3.93 24.72 11.16
CA SER A 317 -3.28 24.97 12.46
C SER A 317 -2.01 25.78 12.30
N GLU A 318 -1.61 26.43 13.39
CA GLU A 318 -0.31 27.06 13.48
C GLU A 318 0.84 26.10 13.17
N SER A 319 1.98 26.69 12.81
CA SER A 319 3.23 25.99 12.55
C SER A 319 3.61 25.12 13.73
N ARG A 320 3.97 23.87 13.44
CA ARG A 320 4.59 22.97 14.41
C ARG A 320 5.99 22.68 13.90
N GLN A 321 7.00 22.96 14.70
CA GLN A 321 8.36 22.50 14.41
C GLN A 321 8.32 20.97 14.20
N GLY A 322 8.68 20.46 13.02
CA GLY A 322 8.62 19.01 12.80
C GLY A 322 8.85 18.45 11.39
N HIS A 323 9.09 17.13 11.44
CA HIS A 323 9.25 16.09 10.39
C HIS A 323 10.33 16.28 9.32
N THR A 324 10.70 15.18 8.66
CA THR A 324 11.67 15.04 7.56
C THR A 324 11.00 15.28 6.20
N PRO A 325 10.81 16.54 5.74
CA PRO A 325 10.15 16.83 4.48
C PRO A 325 10.95 16.36 3.26
N LEU A 326 12.28 16.34 3.34
CA LEU A 326 13.12 16.03 2.19
C LEU A 326 13.03 14.55 1.83
N HIS A 327 13.04 13.65 2.82
CA HIS A 327 12.84 12.23 2.56
C HIS A 327 11.46 11.97 1.94
N GLY A 328 10.41 12.58 2.49
CA GLY A 328 9.05 12.47 1.95
C GLY A 328 8.97 12.98 0.52
N ARG A 329 9.53 14.17 0.24
CA ARG A 329 9.59 14.76 -1.10
C ARG A 329 10.29 13.83 -2.10
N ALA A 330 11.44 13.26 -1.74
CA ALA A 330 12.16 12.33 -2.59
C ALA A 330 11.34 11.04 -2.85
N TYR A 331 10.68 10.52 -1.81
CA TYR A 331 9.84 9.33 -1.92
C TYR A 331 8.61 9.56 -2.81
N TYR A 332 7.90 10.68 -2.64
CA TYR A 332 6.76 11.01 -3.50
C TYR A 332 7.21 11.27 -4.94
N GLN A 333 8.38 11.88 -5.15
CA GLN A 333 8.94 12.03 -6.49
C GLN A 333 9.26 10.67 -7.14
N MET A 334 9.75 9.71 -6.37
CA MET A 334 9.92 8.33 -6.84
C MET A 334 8.57 7.73 -7.25
N MET A 335 7.53 7.85 -6.42
CA MET A 335 6.20 7.34 -6.74
C MET A 335 5.62 7.97 -8.01
N GLU A 336 5.78 9.29 -8.18
CA GLU A 336 5.35 10.00 -9.39
C GLU A 336 6.10 9.49 -10.62
N CYS A 337 7.42 9.32 -10.54
CA CYS A 337 8.23 8.84 -11.66
C CYS A 337 8.11 7.34 -11.95
N LEU A 338 7.50 6.57 -11.05
CA LEU A 338 7.02 5.22 -11.33
C LEU A 338 5.61 5.19 -11.93
N GLY A 339 4.97 6.35 -12.12
CA GLY A 339 3.62 6.47 -12.68
C GLY A 339 2.51 6.03 -11.72
N LEU A 340 2.79 5.99 -10.41
CA LEU A 340 1.81 5.58 -9.39
C LEU A 340 0.87 6.73 -9.05
N ILE A 341 1.40 7.94 -8.92
CA ILE A 341 0.67 9.11 -8.47
C ILE A 341 0.99 10.33 -9.34
N LYS A 342 0.09 11.30 -9.39
CA LYS A 342 0.37 12.64 -9.94
C LYS A 342 0.40 13.66 -8.81
N ILE A 343 1.46 14.45 -8.74
CA ILE A 343 1.65 15.44 -7.68
C ILE A 343 1.07 16.79 -8.08
N HIS A 344 0.19 17.32 -7.25
CA HIS A 344 -0.29 18.69 -7.31
C HIS A 344 0.23 19.47 -6.11
N SER A 345 0.72 20.66 -6.40
CA SER A 345 1.31 21.58 -5.45
C SER A 345 1.20 23.00 -6.00
N PRO A 346 1.49 24.05 -5.21
CA PRO A 346 1.51 25.41 -5.73
C PRO A 346 2.41 25.60 -6.97
N MET A 347 3.57 24.93 -7.03
CA MET A 347 4.43 24.96 -8.23
C MET A 347 3.98 24.01 -9.35
N ARG A 348 2.96 23.18 -9.11
CA ARG A 348 2.41 22.18 -10.02
C ARG A 348 0.87 22.29 -10.08
N ALA A 349 0.37 23.52 -10.10
CA ALA A 349 -1.06 23.81 -9.96
C ALA A 349 -1.88 23.55 -11.23
N ASP A 350 -1.23 23.40 -12.39
CA ASP A 350 -1.93 23.11 -13.65
C ASP A 350 -2.49 21.67 -13.65
N PRO A 351 -3.83 21.49 -13.66
CA PRO A 351 -4.44 20.17 -13.69
C PRO A 351 -4.07 19.38 -14.96
N ASN A 352 -3.74 20.08 -16.05
CA ASN A 352 -3.39 19.47 -17.33
C ASN A 352 -1.89 19.18 -17.46
N ARG A 353 -1.08 19.46 -16.42
CA ARG A 353 0.35 19.18 -16.42
C ARG A 353 0.62 17.72 -16.79
N VAL A 354 1.42 17.53 -17.84
CA VAL A 354 1.91 16.22 -18.25
C VAL A 354 3.21 15.92 -17.50
N VAL A 355 3.25 14.79 -16.80
CA VAL A 355 4.48 14.29 -16.18
C VAL A 355 5.33 13.65 -17.27
N LYS A 356 6.51 14.22 -17.53
CA LYS A 356 7.38 13.75 -18.63
C LYS A 356 8.09 12.45 -18.24
N TRP A 357 8.31 11.57 -19.22
CA TRP A 357 9.12 10.35 -19.09
C TRP A 357 8.56 9.28 -18.14
N LEU A 358 7.24 9.24 -17.94
CA LEU A 358 6.62 8.14 -17.19
C LEU A 358 6.84 6.79 -17.89
N PRO A 359 7.08 5.70 -17.15
CA PRO A 359 7.20 4.36 -17.72
C PRO A 359 5.86 3.88 -18.28
N SER A 360 5.92 3.16 -19.39
CA SER A 360 4.72 2.52 -19.95
C SER A 360 4.24 1.36 -19.07
N ARG A 361 2.97 0.95 -19.22
CA ARG A 361 2.46 -0.27 -18.56
C ARG A 361 3.30 -1.52 -18.90
N LYS A 362 3.81 -1.60 -20.13
CA LYS A 362 4.71 -2.69 -20.56
C LYS A 362 6.03 -2.65 -19.78
N THR A 363 6.63 -1.47 -19.66
CA THR A 363 7.88 -1.26 -18.90
C THR A 363 7.69 -1.65 -17.43
N ILE A 364 6.63 -1.17 -16.76
CA ILE A 364 6.34 -1.53 -15.36
C ILE A 364 6.14 -3.05 -15.22
N ARG A 365 5.37 -3.68 -16.12
CA ARG A 365 5.13 -5.14 -16.05
C ARG A 365 6.43 -5.93 -16.21
N SER A 366 7.26 -5.60 -17.20
CA SER A 366 8.54 -6.28 -17.43
C SER A 366 9.51 -6.05 -16.27
N ALA A 367 9.64 -4.82 -15.78
CA ALA A 367 10.50 -4.51 -14.66
C ALA A 367 10.02 -5.17 -13.36
N ARG A 368 8.71 -5.27 -13.12
CA ARG A 368 8.12 -6.03 -12.00
C ARG A 368 8.53 -7.50 -12.05
N ILE A 369 8.39 -8.16 -13.20
CA ILE A 369 8.74 -9.58 -13.37
C ILE A 369 10.23 -9.80 -13.10
N ALA A 370 11.09 -8.96 -13.68
CA ALA A 370 12.53 -8.99 -13.47
C ALA A 370 12.90 -8.73 -11.99
N ALA A 371 12.26 -7.74 -11.37
CA ALA A 371 12.44 -7.42 -9.95
C ALA A 371 12.05 -8.57 -9.04
N GLU A 372 10.92 -9.24 -9.30
CA GLU A 372 10.49 -10.42 -8.54
C GLU A 372 11.50 -11.56 -8.62
N LYS A 373 12.06 -11.83 -9.82
CA LYS A 373 13.13 -12.83 -10.01
C LYS A 373 14.38 -12.47 -9.21
N LEU A 374 14.83 -11.23 -9.32
CA LEU A 374 16.03 -10.74 -8.62
C LEU A 374 15.85 -10.80 -7.09
N LEU A 375 14.68 -10.39 -6.59
CA LEU A 375 14.31 -10.41 -5.18
C LEU A 375 13.95 -11.82 -4.68
N ARG A 376 13.91 -12.83 -5.58
CA ARG A 376 13.51 -14.22 -5.29
C ARG A 376 12.15 -14.30 -4.61
N ARG A 377 11.20 -13.48 -5.07
CA ARG A 377 9.82 -13.48 -4.54
C ARG A 377 9.09 -14.76 -4.94
N VAL A 378 8.13 -15.16 -4.12
CA VAL A 378 7.26 -16.29 -4.44
C VAL A 378 6.49 -16.01 -5.74
N GLY A 379 6.53 -16.96 -6.68
CA GLY A 379 5.87 -16.80 -7.98
C GLY A 379 6.65 -15.96 -9.00
N ALA A 380 7.90 -15.59 -8.69
CA ALA A 380 8.74 -14.82 -9.59
C ALA A 380 8.85 -15.44 -10.99
N GLY A 381 8.86 -14.59 -12.01
CA GLY A 381 8.88 -15.03 -13.41
C GLY A 381 7.54 -15.50 -13.96
N SER A 382 6.53 -15.73 -13.10
CA SER A 382 5.21 -16.15 -13.56
C SER A 382 4.39 -15.00 -14.14
N VAL A 383 3.66 -15.32 -15.21
CA VAL A 383 2.60 -14.46 -15.76
C VAL A 383 1.25 -14.69 -15.07
N ASP A 384 1.09 -15.82 -14.37
CA ASP A 384 -0.11 -16.13 -13.59
C ASP A 384 -0.10 -15.35 -12.28
N PRO A 385 -1.07 -14.43 -12.05
CA PRO A 385 -1.15 -13.65 -10.83
C PRO A 385 -1.36 -14.52 -9.57
N LEU A 386 -1.79 -15.77 -9.70
CA LEU A 386 -1.94 -16.67 -8.54
C LEU A 386 -0.62 -17.35 -8.14
N ALA A 387 0.42 -17.26 -8.95
CA ALA A 387 1.72 -17.84 -8.61
C ALA A 387 2.38 -17.14 -7.40
N SER A 388 2.02 -15.88 -7.12
CA SER A 388 2.47 -15.14 -5.92
C SER A 388 1.73 -15.52 -4.64
N CYS A 389 0.71 -16.39 -4.73
CA CYS A 389 -0.05 -16.84 -3.57
C CYS A 389 0.76 -17.87 -2.76
N SER A 390 1.20 -17.50 -1.56
CA SER A 390 1.76 -18.47 -0.61
C SER A 390 0.70 -19.27 0.12
N ILE A 391 -0.50 -18.71 0.26
CA ILE A 391 -1.63 -19.38 0.90
C ILE A 391 -2.82 -19.23 -0.02
N VAL A 392 -3.46 -20.34 -0.36
CA VAL A 392 -4.71 -20.37 -1.11
C VAL A 392 -5.80 -20.97 -0.24
N LYS A 393 -6.92 -20.26 -0.07
CA LYS A 393 -8.09 -20.72 0.68
C LYS A 393 -9.34 -20.57 -0.17
N LYS A 394 -10.27 -21.54 -0.06
CA LYS A 394 -11.59 -21.43 -0.67
C LYS A 394 -12.51 -20.58 0.22
N ARG A 395 -13.28 -19.69 -0.39
CA ARG A 395 -14.29 -18.89 0.31
C ARG A 395 -15.42 -19.80 0.81
N SER A 396 -16.02 -19.48 1.96
CA SER A 396 -17.20 -20.21 2.42
C SER A 396 -18.41 -19.95 1.50
N LYS A 397 -19.25 -20.98 1.30
CA LYS A 397 -20.36 -21.00 0.30
C LYS A 397 -21.38 -19.86 0.43
N ASN A 398 -21.46 -19.18 1.58
CA ASN A 398 -22.46 -18.14 1.86
C ASN A 398 -21.98 -16.69 1.64
N LYS A 399 -20.83 -16.46 0.99
CA LYS A 399 -20.20 -15.13 0.93
C LYS A 399 -19.85 -14.66 -0.49
N ARG A 400 -20.82 -14.60 -1.42
CA ARG A 400 -20.56 -13.99 -2.74
C ARG A 400 -20.78 -12.47 -2.68
N PRO A 401 -19.77 -11.64 -2.99
CA PRO A 401 -20.02 -10.22 -3.27
C PRO A 401 -20.78 -10.09 -4.60
N MET A 402 -21.74 -9.17 -4.68
CA MET A 402 -22.48 -8.87 -5.92
C MET A 402 -21.53 -8.26 -6.96
N VAL A 403 -21.33 -8.99 -8.07
CA VAL A 403 -20.44 -8.62 -9.18
C VAL A 403 -21.13 -7.71 -10.21
N SER A 404 -22.47 -7.64 -10.20
CA SER A 404 -23.26 -7.03 -11.28
C SER A 404 -23.03 -5.53 -11.49
N ASP A 405 -22.61 -4.80 -10.45
CA ASP A 405 -22.50 -3.33 -10.49
C ASP A 405 -21.05 -2.82 -10.56
N LEU A 406 -20.07 -3.71 -10.75
CA LEU A 406 -18.66 -3.32 -10.79
C LEU A 406 -18.31 -2.62 -12.10
N ARG A 407 -17.48 -1.58 -12.04
CA ARG A 407 -16.94 -0.90 -13.24
C ARG A 407 -16.10 -1.84 -14.11
N LYS A 408 -15.95 -1.51 -15.39
CA LYS A 408 -15.19 -2.32 -16.35
C LYS A 408 -13.76 -2.65 -15.87
N PRO A 409 -12.93 -1.71 -15.38
CA PRO A 409 -11.59 -2.03 -14.88
C PRO A 409 -11.58 -3.03 -13.73
N ALA A 410 -12.52 -2.89 -12.77
CA ALA A 410 -12.69 -3.85 -11.68
C ALA A 410 -13.11 -5.25 -12.18
N ARG A 411 -14.04 -5.31 -13.15
CA ARG A 411 -14.45 -6.59 -13.79
C ARG A 411 -13.31 -7.24 -14.57
N ASP A 412 -12.53 -6.45 -15.31
CA ASP A 412 -11.39 -6.94 -16.07
C ASP A 412 -10.28 -7.43 -15.13
N HIS A 413 -10.05 -6.72 -14.01
CA HIS A 413 -9.19 -7.21 -12.94
C HIS A 413 -9.70 -8.53 -12.35
N GLN A 414 -10.99 -8.65 -12.02
CA GLN A 414 -11.57 -9.90 -11.54
C GLN A 414 -11.43 -11.05 -12.54
N LYS A 415 -11.54 -10.81 -13.84
CA LYS A 415 -11.25 -11.84 -14.86
C LYS A 415 -9.78 -12.24 -14.82
N PHE A 416 -8.87 -11.27 -14.71
CA PHE A 416 -7.43 -11.51 -14.61
C PHE A 416 -7.07 -12.36 -13.37
N VAL A 417 -7.67 -12.07 -12.20
CA VAL A 417 -7.43 -12.81 -10.95
C VAL A 417 -8.45 -13.93 -10.71
N ARG A 418 -9.29 -14.27 -11.69
CA ARG A 418 -10.33 -15.32 -11.62
C ARG A 418 -11.26 -15.21 -10.41
N SER A 419 -11.75 -14.00 -10.11
CA SER A 419 -12.58 -13.66 -8.94
C SER A 419 -11.93 -13.94 -7.57
N THR A 420 -10.61 -14.15 -7.55
CA THR A 420 -9.84 -14.33 -6.32
C THR A 420 -9.65 -13.00 -5.61
N THR A 421 -9.81 -13.00 -4.29
CA THR A 421 -9.44 -11.86 -3.44
C THR A 421 -8.02 -12.04 -2.92
N MET A 422 -7.15 -11.09 -3.19
CA MET A 422 -5.73 -11.14 -2.79
C MET A 422 -5.46 -10.19 -1.64
N TYR A 423 -4.61 -10.61 -0.70
CA TYR A 423 -4.19 -9.83 0.46
C TYR A 423 -2.65 -9.85 0.57
N PRO A 424 -2.01 -8.72 0.89
CA PRO A 424 -0.59 -8.71 1.19
C PRO A 424 -0.33 -9.41 2.54
N LEU A 425 0.66 -10.30 2.60
CA LEU A 425 1.09 -10.91 3.86
C LEU A 425 2.13 -10.02 4.55
N GLU A 426 1.85 -9.62 5.80
CA GLU A 426 2.76 -8.75 6.56
C GLU A 426 4.11 -9.40 6.94
N HIS A 427 4.15 -10.74 7.07
CA HIS A 427 5.29 -11.45 7.70
C HIS A 427 5.84 -12.64 6.89
N SER A 428 5.54 -12.74 5.60
CA SER A 428 6.07 -13.83 4.77
C SER A 428 7.42 -13.45 4.15
N PRO A 429 8.46 -14.30 4.25
CA PRO A 429 9.71 -14.12 3.52
C PRO A 429 9.45 -14.03 2.01
N GLY A 430 9.92 -12.96 1.36
CA GLY A 430 9.75 -12.79 -0.10
C GLY A 430 8.45 -12.12 -0.56
N HIS A 431 7.70 -11.46 0.33
CA HIS A 431 6.53 -10.61 0.01
C HIS A 431 5.43 -11.30 -0.83
N SER A 432 4.93 -12.43 -0.33
CA SER A 432 3.85 -13.19 -0.98
C SER A 432 2.43 -12.72 -0.61
N GLN A 433 1.44 -13.40 -1.18
CA GLN A 433 0.02 -13.09 -1.00
C GLN A 433 -0.77 -14.24 -0.35
N LEU A 434 -1.83 -13.88 0.39
CA LEU A 434 -2.94 -14.79 0.68
C LEU A 434 -4.02 -14.57 -0.38
N CYS A 435 -4.48 -15.66 -0.98
CA CYS A 435 -5.45 -15.67 -2.05
C CYS A 435 -6.69 -16.45 -1.64
N ILE A 436 -7.84 -15.79 -1.67
CA ILE A 436 -9.14 -16.38 -1.35
C ILE A 436 -9.93 -16.59 -2.65
N THR A 437 -10.06 -17.84 -3.06
CA THR A 437 -10.72 -18.22 -4.31
C THR A 437 -12.22 -18.48 -4.06
N PRO A 438 -13.08 -18.37 -5.09
CA PRO A 438 -14.47 -18.81 -4.99
C PRO A 438 -14.57 -20.28 -4.51
N ALA A 439 -15.63 -20.60 -3.77
CA ALA A 439 -16.03 -22.00 -3.58
C ALA A 439 -16.73 -22.50 -4.84
N ASP A 440 -16.39 -23.72 -5.23
CA ASP A 440 -17.04 -24.48 -6.31
C ASP A 440 -18.54 -24.68 -6.03
#